data_AF-A0A7J5A8L8-F1
#
_entry.id   AF-A0A7J5A8L8-F1
#
_cell.length_a   1.000
_cell.length_b   1.000
_cell.length_c   1.000
_cell.angle_alpha   90.00
_cell.angle_beta   90.00
_cell.angle_gamma   90.00
#
_symmetry.space_group_name_H-M   'P 1'
#
loop_
_entity.id
_entity.type
_entity.pdbx_description
1 polymer ?
#
loop_
_entity_poly.entity_id
_entity_poly.type
_entity_poly.pdbx_seq_one_letter_code
_entity_poly.pdbx_strand_id
1 'polypeptide(L)'
;MYILPIILLLALVYTTYNKTNHIKLRNNSKKIKATIFEYRKEKRPFRNDFTLLNYPYVKIDLDNNEYIIQKLSYADNHSSPFMIGEQVYVFWHEDKLLYWNAYDRGIYKYLPKELLSWNED
;
A
#
# COMPACT_ATOMS: atom_id res chain seq x y z
N MET A 1 -18.63 0.56 30.30
CA MET A 1 -17.19 0.80 30.09
C MET A 1 -16.61 -0.26 29.14
N TYR A 2 -17.17 -0.40 27.93
CA TYR A 2 -16.73 -1.39 26.92
C TYR A 2 -16.58 -0.81 25.52
N ILE A 3 -16.88 0.47 25.34
CA ILE A 3 -16.85 1.12 24.02
C ILE A 3 -15.42 1.12 23.44
N LEU A 4 -14.42 1.43 24.27
CA LEU A 4 -13.02 1.43 23.85
C LEU A 4 -12.50 0.05 23.38
N PRO A 5 -12.68 -1.06 24.13
CA PRO A 5 -12.27 -2.38 23.63
C PRO A 5 -13.06 -2.82 22.39
N ILE A 6 -14.34 -2.45 22.26
CA ILE A 6 -15.13 -2.74 21.05
C ILE A 6 -14.56 -2.00 19.83
N ILE A 7 -14.23 -0.72 19.96
CA ILE A 7 -13.60 0.07 18.88
C ILE A 7 -12.27 -0.55 18.47
N LEU A 8 -11.44 -0.96 19.45
CA LEU A 8 -10.14 -1.58 19.17
C LEU A 8 -10.30 -2.92 18.44
N LEU A 9 -11.29 -3.73 18.82
CA LEU A 9 -11.62 -4.98 18.14
C LEU A 9 -12.07 -4.72 16.69
N LEU A 10 -12.97 -3.76 16.47
CA LEU A 10 -13.42 -3.39 15.12
C LEU A 10 -12.28 -2.89 14.24
N ALA A 11 -11.36 -2.08 14.80
CA ALA A 11 -10.17 -1.62 14.09
C ALA A 11 -9.23 -2.78 13.70
N LEU A 12 -9.05 -3.77 14.58
CA LEU A 12 -8.28 -4.98 14.29
C LEU A 12 -8.91 -5.81 13.16
N VAL A 13 -10.22 -6.04 13.21
CA VAL A 13 -10.96 -6.75 12.16
C VAL A 13 -10.82 -6.01 10.82
N TYR A 14 -11.06 -4.70 10.81
CA TYR A 14 -10.98 -3.87 9.61
C TYR A 14 -9.57 -3.87 8.99
N THR A 15 -8.53 -3.70 9.79
CA THR A 15 -7.14 -3.70 9.30
C THR A 15 -6.70 -5.07 8.78
N THR A 16 -7.14 -6.15 9.44
CA THR A 16 -6.92 -7.53 8.97
C THR A 16 -7.61 -7.76 7.64
N TYR A 17 -8.86 -7.33 7.50
CA TYR A 17 -9.63 -7.46 6.25
C TYR A 17 -8.90 -6.78 5.09
N ASN A 18 -8.42 -5.56 5.30
CA ASN A 18 -7.65 -4.84 4.29
C ASN A 18 -6.35 -5.54 3.91
N LYS A 19 -5.63 -6.11 4.89
CA LYS A 19 -4.43 -6.92 4.64
C LYS A 19 -4.74 -8.15 3.80
N THR A 20 -5.75 -8.92 4.18
CA THR A 20 -6.16 -10.12 3.45
C THR A 20 -6.60 -9.77 2.03
N ASN A 21 -7.38 -8.70 1.85
CA ASN A 21 -7.78 -8.24 0.52
C ASN A 21 -6.57 -7.83 -0.33
N HIS A 22 -5.62 -7.08 0.24
CA HIS A 22 -4.39 -6.71 -0.45
C HIS A 22 -3.57 -7.92 -0.89
N ILE A 23 -3.46 -8.94 -0.03
CA ILE A 23 -2.76 -10.21 -0.37
C ILE A 23 -3.48 -10.93 -1.52
N LYS A 24 -4.82 -11.01 -1.48
CA LYS A 24 -5.61 -11.62 -2.56
C LYS A 24 -5.40 -10.89 -3.89
N LEU A 25 -5.51 -9.56 -3.90
CA LEU A 25 -5.28 -8.74 -5.09
C LEU A 25 -3.87 -8.92 -5.64
N ARG A 26 -2.86 -8.89 -4.77
CA ARG A 26 -1.45 -9.07 -5.13
C ARG A 26 -1.20 -10.44 -5.76
N ASN A 27 -1.74 -11.51 -5.18
CA ASN A 27 -1.54 -12.87 -5.68
C ASN A 27 -2.17 -13.08 -7.07
N ASN A 28 -3.23 -12.34 -7.38
CA ASN A 28 -3.89 -12.36 -8.69
C ASN A 28 -3.31 -11.35 -9.69
N SER A 29 -2.23 -10.66 -9.33
CA SER A 29 -1.65 -9.56 -10.12
C SER A 29 -0.21 -9.84 -10.54
N LYS A 30 0.18 -9.27 -11.69
CA LYS A 30 1.58 -9.35 -12.15
C LYS A 30 2.48 -8.52 -11.24
N LYS A 31 3.53 -9.16 -10.73
CA LYS A 31 4.58 -8.49 -9.96
C LYS A 31 5.48 -7.67 -10.88
N ILE A 32 5.60 -6.37 -10.62
CA ILE A 32 6.36 -5.43 -11.43
C ILE A 32 7.50 -4.88 -10.57
N LYS A 33 8.70 -4.79 -11.14
CA LYS A 33 9.84 -4.13 -10.53
C LYS A 33 9.82 -2.66 -10.93
N ALA A 34 9.93 -1.76 -9.96
CA ALA A 34 9.92 -0.33 -10.20
C ALA A 34 11.00 0.35 -9.35
N THR A 35 11.52 1.48 -9.80
CA THR A 35 12.54 2.25 -9.09
C THR A 35 11.94 3.55 -8.60
N ILE A 36 12.15 3.91 -7.33
CA ILE A 36 11.70 5.20 -6.78
C ILE A 36 12.43 6.31 -7.52
N PHE A 37 11.69 7.14 -8.25
CA PHE A 37 12.25 8.21 -9.06
C PHE A 37 12.27 9.53 -8.29
N GLU A 38 11.14 9.89 -7.69
CA GLU A 38 11.01 11.12 -6.92
C GLU A 38 9.83 11.07 -5.96
N TYR A 39 9.68 12.12 -5.14
CA TYR A 39 8.52 12.35 -4.32
C TYR A 39 7.82 13.62 -4.75
N ARG A 40 6.49 13.58 -4.88
CA ARG A 40 5.67 14.75 -5.17
C ARG A 40 4.72 15.02 -4.01
N LYS A 41 4.62 16.29 -3.63
CA LYS A 41 3.62 16.77 -2.66
C LYS A 41 2.30 16.97 -3.37
N GLU A 42 1.30 16.20 -3.00
CA GLU A 42 -0.04 16.30 -3.59
C GLU A 42 -1.11 16.39 -2.50
N LYS A 43 -2.21 17.10 -2.81
CA LYS A 43 -3.38 17.10 -1.94
C LYS A 43 -4.03 15.72 -1.93
N ARG A 44 -4.48 15.27 -0.76
CA ARG A 44 -5.28 14.06 -0.65
C ARG A 44 -6.66 14.33 -1.28
N PRO A 45 -7.22 13.39 -2.06
CA PRO A 45 -8.60 13.51 -2.48
C PRO A 45 -9.51 13.48 -1.24
N PHE A 46 -10.55 14.32 -1.22
CA PHE A 46 -11.61 14.39 -0.20
C PHE A 46 -11.30 15.04 1.17
N ARG A 47 -10.23 15.83 1.28
CA ARG A 47 -9.92 16.58 2.51
C ARG A 47 -9.86 18.09 2.22
N ASN A 48 -10.64 18.88 2.98
CA ASN A 48 -10.67 20.36 2.87
C ASN A 48 -9.53 21.02 3.66
N ASP A 49 -8.68 20.21 4.27
CA ASP A 49 -7.45 20.55 4.94
C ASP A 49 -6.30 20.63 3.94
N PHE A 50 -5.52 21.72 3.98
CA PHE A 50 -4.36 22.00 3.11
C PHE A 50 -3.19 21.02 3.28
N THR A 51 -3.41 19.86 3.92
CA THR A 51 -2.39 18.86 4.17
C THR A 51 -1.94 18.22 2.86
N LEU A 52 -0.71 18.50 2.47
CA LEU A 52 -0.03 17.85 1.36
C LEU A 52 0.52 16.50 1.84
N LEU A 53 0.32 15.46 1.04
CA LEU A 53 0.94 14.16 1.23
C LEU A 53 2.13 14.00 0.29
N ASN A 54 3.22 13.44 0.79
CA ASN A 54 4.34 13.04 -0.06
C ASN A 54 4.01 11.68 -0.69
N TYR A 55 3.81 11.68 -2.02
CA TYR A 55 3.64 10.46 -2.79
C TYR A 55 4.94 10.10 -3.51
N PRO A 56 5.40 8.84 -3.39
CA PRO A 56 6.47 8.32 -4.23
C PRO A 56 5.97 8.13 -5.66
N TYR A 57 6.78 8.59 -6.61
CA TYR A 57 6.64 8.28 -8.02
C TYR A 57 7.72 7.29 -8.40
N VAL A 58 7.31 6.24 -9.12
CA VAL A 58 8.21 5.16 -9.53
C VAL A 58 8.36 5.13 -11.04
N LYS A 59 9.58 4.81 -11.47
CA LYS A 59 9.92 4.47 -12.84
C LYS A 59 9.72 2.97 -13.04
N ILE A 60 8.89 2.59 -14.01
CA ILE A 60 8.70 1.20 -14.45
C ILE A 60 9.30 1.10 -15.85
N ASP A 61 10.28 0.22 -16.01
CA ASP A 61 10.92 -0.02 -17.30
C ASP A 61 9.99 -0.88 -18.19
N LEU A 62 9.85 -0.46 -19.45
CA LEU A 62 9.14 -1.18 -20.50
C LEU A 62 10.12 -1.88 -21.43
N ASP A 63 9.61 -2.79 -22.25
CA ASP A 63 10.39 -3.37 -23.34
C ASP A 63 10.77 -2.24 -24.33
N ASN A 64 12.00 -2.26 -24.86
CA ASN A 64 12.60 -1.24 -25.75
C ASN A 64 13.22 0.00 -25.10
N ASN A 65 13.71 -0.09 -23.86
CA ASN A 65 14.43 1.01 -23.18
C ASN A 65 13.55 2.25 -22.89
N GLU A 66 12.24 2.09 -23.03
CA GLU A 66 11.23 3.06 -22.62
C GLU A 66 10.89 2.89 -21.14
N TYR A 67 10.32 3.93 -20.53
CA TYR A 67 9.86 3.87 -19.16
C TYR A 67 8.63 4.73 -18.94
N ILE A 68 7.82 4.31 -17.97
CA ILE A 68 6.70 5.12 -17.47
C ILE A 68 7.01 5.58 -16.05
N ILE A 69 6.62 6.82 -15.75
CA ILE A 69 6.65 7.37 -14.39
C ILE A 69 5.23 7.35 -13.88
N GLN A 70 4.99 6.59 -12.81
CA GLN A 70 3.67 6.42 -12.24
C GLN A 70 3.67 6.74 -10.75
N LYS A 71 2.59 7.36 -10.29
CA LYS A 71 2.31 7.56 -8.88
C LYS A 71 2.09 6.22 -8.17
N LEU A 72 2.87 5.94 -7.14
CA LEU A 72 2.63 4.83 -6.23
C LEU A 72 1.60 5.27 -5.18
N SER A 73 0.50 4.52 -5.06
CA SER A 73 -0.57 4.78 -4.09
C SER A 73 -0.16 4.37 -2.67
N TYR A 74 0.94 4.95 -2.19
CA TYR A 74 1.53 4.73 -0.89
C TYR A 74 2.05 6.07 -0.37
N ALA A 75 1.21 6.81 0.36
CA ALA A 75 1.59 8.10 0.93
C ALA A 75 1.94 7.98 2.41
N ASP A 76 2.98 8.71 2.82
CA ASP A 76 3.32 8.93 4.22
C ASP A 76 3.76 10.41 4.40
N ASN A 77 3.33 11.02 5.49
CA ASN A 77 3.68 12.39 5.87
C ASN A 77 4.86 12.46 6.84
N HIS A 78 5.09 11.39 7.58
CA HIS A 78 6.05 11.39 8.68
C HIS A 78 7.42 10.86 8.26
N SER A 79 7.46 10.00 7.25
CA SER A 79 8.70 9.46 6.71
C SER A 79 8.64 9.36 5.19
N SER A 80 9.80 9.46 4.52
CA SER A 80 9.95 8.96 3.16
C SER A 80 10.23 7.46 3.29
N PRO A 81 9.23 6.58 3.05
CA PRO A 81 9.34 5.15 3.36
C PRO A 81 10.31 4.40 2.43
N PHE A 82 10.79 5.08 1.39
CA PHE A 82 11.74 4.58 0.42
C PHE A 82 12.81 5.64 0.10
N MET A 83 14.01 5.20 -0.23
CA MET A 83 15.04 6.08 -0.77
C MET A 83 14.85 6.33 -2.27
N ILE A 84 15.22 7.51 -2.77
CA ILE A 84 15.27 7.74 -4.22
C ILE A 84 16.31 6.79 -4.83
N GLY A 85 15.96 6.11 -5.91
CA GLY A 85 16.75 5.04 -6.53
C GLY A 85 16.51 3.65 -5.93
N GLU A 86 15.73 3.51 -4.85
CA GLU A 86 15.39 2.19 -4.28
C GLU A 86 14.50 1.40 -5.24
N GLN A 87 14.81 0.11 -5.40
CA GLN A 87 13.98 -0.81 -6.18
C GLN A 87 12.89 -1.41 -5.31
N VAL A 88 11.64 -1.24 -5.71
CA VAL A 88 10.46 -1.74 -5.03
C VAL A 88 9.65 -2.63 -5.97
N TYR A 89 8.87 -3.54 -5.37
CA TYR A 89 7.89 -4.32 -6.11
C TYR A 89 6.51 -3.68 -6.01
N VAL A 90 5.81 -3.63 -7.13
CA VAL A 90 4.50 -2.99 -7.28
C VAL A 90 3.59 -3.87 -8.14
N PHE A 91 2.29 -3.55 -8.13
CA PHE A 91 1.31 -4.19 -9.00
C PHE A 91 0.16 -3.22 -9.31
N TRP A 92 -0.54 -3.45 -10.41
CA TRP A 92 -1.68 -2.65 -10.83
C TRP A 92 -2.99 -3.21 -10.27
N HIS A 93 -3.89 -2.32 -9.85
CA HIS A 93 -5.27 -2.64 -9.50
C HIS A 93 -6.15 -1.40 -9.70
N GLU A 94 -7.21 -1.50 -10.52
CA GLU A 94 -8.18 -0.42 -10.79
C GLU A 94 -7.49 0.93 -11.05
N ASP A 95 -6.57 0.95 -12.03
CA ASP A 95 -5.76 2.11 -12.45
C ASP A 95 -4.80 2.69 -11.40
N LYS A 96 -4.69 2.05 -10.24
CA LYS A 96 -3.75 2.44 -9.18
C LYS A 96 -2.57 1.49 -9.15
N LEU A 97 -1.40 2.07 -8.97
CA LEU A 97 -0.19 1.32 -8.70
C LEU A 97 -0.06 1.13 -7.18
N LEU A 98 -0.08 -0.11 -6.72
CA LEU A 98 -0.03 -0.49 -5.32
C LEU A 98 1.34 -1.05 -4.95
N TYR A 99 1.76 -0.80 -3.71
CA TYR A 99 3.01 -1.33 -3.19
C TYR A 99 2.85 -2.80 -2.76
N TRP A 100 3.71 -3.69 -3.26
CA TRP A 100 3.60 -5.14 -3.07
C TRP A 100 3.66 -5.57 -1.60
N ASN A 101 4.54 -4.95 -0.82
CA ASN A 101 4.80 -5.30 0.58
C ASN A 101 4.16 -4.31 1.57
N ALA A 102 3.07 -3.62 1.20
CA ALA A 102 2.45 -2.59 2.03
C ALA A 102 2.09 -3.09 3.45
N TYR A 103 1.65 -4.35 3.59
CA TYR A 103 1.27 -4.96 4.85
C TYR A 103 2.34 -5.92 5.44
N ASP A 104 3.51 -6.00 4.82
CA ASP A 104 4.63 -6.84 5.28
C ASP A 104 5.64 -6.04 6.13
N ARG A 105 5.32 -4.78 6.46
CA ARG A 105 6.15 -3.84 7.23
C ARG A 105 5.39 -3.32 8.45
N GLY A 106 6.13 -2.81 9.45
CA GLY A 106 5.58 -2.16 10.64
C GLY A 106 4.66 -3.06 11.48
N ILE A 107 3.69 -2.44 12.17
CA ILE A 107 2.71 -3.15 13.01
C ILE A 107 1.81 -4.09 12.21
N TYR A 108 1.56 -3.79 10.94
CA TYR A 108 0.71 -4.60 10.07
C TYR A 108 1.30 -5.97 9.74
N LYS A 109 2.62 -6.13 9.88
CA LYS A 109 3.29 -7.43 9.72
C LYS A 109 2.71 -8.49 10.67
N TYR A 110 2.36 -8.09 11.89
CA TYR A 110 1.86 -8.98 12.94
C TYR A 110 0.37 -9.31 12.81
N LEU A 111 -0.37 -8.62 11.93
CA LEU A 111 -1.75 -8.99 11.65
C LEU A 111 -1.80 -10.36 10.98
N PRO A 112 -2.84 -11.17 11.25
CA PRO A 112 -3.01 -12.43 10.57
C PRO A 112 -3.16 -12.23 9.05
N LYS A 113 -2.69 -13.20 8.27
CA LYS A 113 -2.78 -13.16 6.80
C LYS A 113 -4.21 -13.42 6.32
N GLU A 114 -4.98 -14.14 7.14
CA GLU A 114 -6.35 -14.56 6.87
C GLU A 114 -7.22 -14.25 8.09
N LEU A 115 -8.42 -13.76 7.84
CA LEU A 115 -9.39 -13.41 8.88
C LEU A 115 -10.17 -14.68 9.22
N LEU A 116 -9.69 -15.46 10.20
CA LEU A 116 -10.26 -16.74 10.62
C LEU A 116 -10.42 -17.75 9.47
N SER A 117 -9.46 -18.66 9.32
CA SER A 117 -9.72 -19.93 8.65
C SER A 117 -10.69 -20.73 9.52
N TRP A 118 -11.99 -20.51 9.34
CA TRP A 118 -12.95 -21.55 9.66
C TRP A 118 -12.73 -22.62 8.60
N ASN A 119 -11.90 -23.60 8.92
CA ASN A 119 -11.93 -24.86 8.20
C ASN A 119 -13.34 -25.40 8.42
N GLU A 120 -14.17 -25.33 7.39
CA GLU A 120 -15.29 -26.24 7.25
C GLU A 120 -14.67 -27.62 7.00
N ASP A 121 -14.38 -28.33 8.09
CA ASP A 121 -14.26 -29.79 8.10
C ASP A 121 -15.66 -30.40 8.23
#